data_AF-A0A9N9JTR2-F1
#
_entry.id   AF-A0A9N9JTR2-F1
#
_cell.length_a   1.000
_cell.length_b   1.000
_cell.length_c   1.000
_cell.angle_alpha   90.00
_cell.angle_beta   90.00
_cell.angle_gamma   90.00
#
_symmetry.space_group_name_H-M   'P 1'
#
loop_
_entity.id
_entity.type
_entity.pdbx_description
1 polymer ?
#
loop_
_entity_poly.entity_id
_entity_poly.type
_entity_poly.pdbx_seq_one_letter_code
_entity_poly.pdbx_strand_id
1 'polypeptide(L)'
;LWEACWINSKTFDQYVDELKNKPNDTFALMSRGKAYLIAGRYKEACEDLTGLIGFRKGEKGEDEKDGEDENEEGEKEEEIINLKK
;
A
#
# COMPACT_ATOMS: atom_id res chain seq x y z
N LEU A 1 -35.29 5.15 1.12
CA LEU A 1 -34.18 4.31 1.63
C LEU A 1 -33.02 4.16 0.63
N TRP A 2 -33.26 4.11 -0.69
CA TRP A 2 -32.18 4.08 -1.70
C TRP A 2 -31.46 5.44 -1.89
N GLU A 3 -32.19 6.56 -1.73
CA GLU A 3 -31.65 7.93 -1.74
C GLU A 3 -30.51 8.16 -0.72
N ALA A 4 -30.53 7.48 0.43
CA ALA A 4 -29.48 7.60 1.45
C ALA A 4 -28.14 6.98 1.00
N CYS A 5 -28.19 5.95 0.14
CA CYS A 5 -27.00 5.34 -0.45
C CYS A 5 -26.32 6.31 -1.44
N TRP A 6 -27.12 7.09 -2.18
CA TRP A 6 -26.64 8.11 -3.11
C TRP A 6 -26.06 9.35 -2.39
N ILE A 7 -26.72 9.82 -1.32
CA ILE A 7 -26.25 10.98 -0.54
C ILE A 7 -24.89 10.70 0.11
N ASN A 8 -24.62 9.46 0.53
CA ASN A 8 -23.32 9.08 1.07
C ASN A 8 -22.20 9.04 0.02
N SER A 9 -22.50 8.84 -1.27
CA SER A 9 -21.46 8.80 -2.32
C SER A 9 -20.86 10.18 -2.58
N LYS A 10 -21.68 11.23 -2.64
CA LYS A 10 -21.17 12.58 -2.93
C LYS A 10 -20.31 13.13 -1.80
N THR A 11 -20.75 12.96 -0.56
CA THR A 11 -20.00 13.38 0.62
C THR A 11 -18.71 12.57 0.77
N PHE A 12 -18.75 11.29 0.43
CA PHE A 12 -17.58 10.42 0.34
C PHE A 12 -16.55 10.94 -0.68
N ASP A 13 -16.98 11.22 -1.92
CA ASP A 13 -16.07 11.66 -2.97
C ASP A 13 -15.45 13.03 -2.63
N GLN A 14 -16.22 13.94 -2.04
CA GLN A 14 -15.70 15.23 -1.56
C GLN A 14 -14.61 15.05 -0.50
N TYR A 15 -14.83 14.19 0.50
CA TYR A 15 -13.84 13.88 1.52
C TYR A 15 -12.56 13.28 0.94
N VAL A 16 -12.69 12.32 0.01
CA VAL A 16 -11.54 11.71 -0.65
C VAL A 16 -10.77 12.71 -1.52
N ASP A 17 -11.46 13.62 -2.19
CA ASP A 17 -10.85 14.67 -3.01
C ASP A 17 -10.05 15.68 -2.17
N GLU A 18 -10.54 16.06 -0.98
CA GLU A 18 -9.80 16.93 -0.06
C GLU A 18 -8.44 16.33 0.32
N LEU A 19 -8.38 15.00 0.49
CA LEU A 19 -7.16 14.27 0.82
C LEU A 19 -6.17 14.15 -0.36
N LYS A 20 -6.59 14.42 -1.60
CA LYS A 20 -5.69 14.42 -2.76
C LYS A 20 -4.68 15.56 -2.76
N ASN A 21 -4.90 16.61 -1.97
CA ASN A 21 -3.94 17.71 -1.81
C ASN A 21 -2.62 17.30 -1.15
N LYS A 22 -2.59 16.16 -0.44
CA LYS A 22 -1.39 15.58 0.17
C LYS A 22 -1.24 14.12 -0.26
N PRO A 23 -0.90 13.87 -1.53
CA PRO A 23 -1.06 12.54 -2.13
C PRO A 23 -0.15 11.46 -1.53
N ASN A 24 0.97 11.86 -0.92
CA ASN A 24 1.98 10.97 -0.34
C ASN A 24 2.03 11.05 1.19
N ASP A 25 1.14 11.83 1.82
CA ASP A 25 1.06 11.89 3.27
C ASP A 25 0.53 10.56 3.81
N THR A 26 1.25 9.97 4.76
CA THR A 26 0.93 8.67 5.37
C THR A 26 -0.51 8.62 5.90
N PHE A 27 -0.98 9.70 6.53
CA PHE A 27 -2.35 9.77 7.04
C PHE A 27 -3.37 9.94 5.93
N ALA A 28 -3.07 10.73 4.89
CA ALA A 28 -3.93 10.89 3.73
C ALA A 28 -4.11 9.56 2.97
N LEU A 29 -3.02 8.84 2.68
CA LEU A 29 -3.03 7.52 2.03
C LEU A 29 -3.83 6.50 2.85
N MET A 30 -3.59 6.41 4.15
CA MET A 30 -4.33 5.51 5.04
C MET A 30 -5.82 5.84 5.09
N SER A 31 -6.16 7.14 5.12
CA SER A 31 -7.55 7.60 5.21
C SER A 31 -8.32 7.34 3.92
N ARG A 32 -7.75 7.68 2.75
CA ARG A 32 -8.37 7.38 1.45
C ARG A 32 -8.51 5.87 1.22
N GLY A 33 -7.47 5.08 1.53
CA GLY A 33 -7.51 3.62 1.40
C GLY A 33 -8.65 2.98 2.21
N LYS A 34 -8.82 3.37 3.48
CA LYS A 34 -9.94 2.93 4.33
C LYS A 34 -11.30 3.37 3.79
N ALA A 35 -11.39 4.61 3.33
CA ALA A 35 -12.61 5.15 2.74
C ALA A 35 -13.03 4.29 1.54
N TYR A 36 -12.11 4.02 0.60
CA TYR A 36 -12.38 3.19 -0.56
C TYR A 36 -12.79 1.75 -0.22
N LEU A 37 -12.25 1.15 0.85
CA LEU A 37 -12.71 -0.17 1.34
C LEU A 37 -14.18 -0.14 1.76
N ILE A 38 -14.61 0.90 2.50
CA ILE A 38 -16.00 1.05 2.96
C ILE A 38 -16.94 1.27 1.77
N ALA A 39 -16.48 1.98 0.74
CA ALA A 39 -17.24 2.22 -0.48
C ALA A 39 -17.22 1.05 -1.49
N GLY A 40 -16.50 -0.05 -1.21
CA GLY A 40 -16.35 -1.18 -2.12
C GLY A 40 -15.46 -0.91 -3.34
N ARG A 41 -14.68 0.17 -3.32
CA ARG A 41 -13.75 0.62 -4.37
C ARG A 41 -12.37 -0.01 -4.16
N TYR A 42 -12.30 -1.32 -4.28
CA TYR A 42 -11.13 -2.10 -3.85
C TYR A 42 -9.85 -1.78 -4.64
N LYS A 43 -9.96 -1.43 -5.92
CA LYS A 43 -8.80 -1.10 -6.75
C LYS A 43 -8.10 0.16 -6.21
N GLU A 44 -8.85 1.22 -5.99
CA GLU A 44 -8.32 2.47 -5.44
C GLU A 44 -7.82 2.29 -4.00
N ALA A 45 -8.49 1.45 -3.20
CA ALA A 45 -8.01 1.10 -1.88
C ALA A 45 -6.64 0.41 -1.92
N CYS A 46 -6.46 -0.56 -2.83
CA CYS A 46 -5.20 -1.27 -3.00
C CYS A 46 -4.07 -0.31 -3.43
N GLU A 47 -4.33 0.59 -4.38
CA GLU A 47 -3.34 1.57 -4.83
C GLU A 47 -2.83 2.46 -3.69
N ASP A 48 -3.74 3.04 -2.89
CA ASP A 48 -3.37 3.92 -1.76
C ASP A 48 -2.66 3.15 -0.63
N LEU A 49 -3.10 1.93 -0.30
CA LEU A 49 -2.48 1.13 0.76
C LEU A 49 -1.13 0.53 0.35
N THR A 50 -0.94 0.15 -0.91
CA THR A 50 0.36 -0.30 -1.43
C THR A 50 1.34 0.85 -1.50
N GLY A 51 0.88 2.06 -1.87
CA GLY A 51 1.70 3.27 -1.80
C GLY A 51 2.25 3.50 -0.39
N LEU A 52 1.41 3.37 0.65
CA LEU A 52 1.81 3.49 2.05
C LEU A 52 2.94 2.52 2.46
N ILE A 53 2.85 1.26 2.02
CA ILE A 53 3.86 0.24 2.31
C ILE A 53 5.16 0.53 1.56
N GLY A 54 5.07 1.01 0.31
CA GLY A 54 6.21 1.45 -0.49
C GLY A 54 6.95 2.64 0.13
N PHE A 55 6.22 3.65 0.63
CA PHE A 55 6.80 4.81 1.32
C PHE A 55 7.55 4.42 2.59
N ARG A 56 6.98 3.55 3.42
CA ARG A 56 7.64 3.05 4.64
C ARG A 56 8.94 2.29 4.33
N LYS A 57 9.04 1.68 3.15
CA LYS A 57 10.27 1.00 2.71
C LYS A 57 11.38 2.00 2.33
N GLY A 58 11.01 3.19 1.85
CA GLY A 58 11.94 4.30 1.58
C GLY A 58 12.46 4.99 2.83
N GLU A 59 11.65 5.13 3.90
CA GLU A 59 12.09 5.71 5.18
C GLU A 59 13.13 4.86 5.93
N LYS A 60 13.23 3.56 5.62
CA LYS A 60 14.25 2.68 6.20
C LYS A 60 15.59 2.66 5.42
N GLY A 61 15.71 3.44 4.35
CA GLY A 61 16.81 3.32 3.38
C GLY A 61 17.86 4.42 3.39
N GLU A 62 17.77 5.42 4.28
CA GLU A 62 18.75 6.51 4.35
C GLU A 62 19.10 6.77 5.81
N ASP A 63 19.87 5.85 6.42
CA ASP A 63 20.82 6.10 7.52
C ASP A 63 21.34 4.77 8.09
N GLU A 64 21.98 3.93 7.27
CA GLU A 64 23.07 3.07 7.77
C GLU A 64 24.08 2.84 6.65
N LYS A 65 25.30 3.26 6.94
CA LYS A 65 26.47 3.20 6.05
C LYS A 65 27.10 1.82 6.11
N ASP A 66 27.78 1.48 5.03
CA ASP A 66 28.98 0.64 4.96
C ASP A 66 28.86 -0.81 5.48
N GLY A 67 28.98 -1.76 4.54
CA GLY A 67 29.46 -3.12 4.82
C GLY A 67 28.44 -4.23 4.49
N GLU A 68 28.79 -4.98 3.45
CA GLU A 68 28.66 -6.45 3.35
C GLU A 68 27.40 -7.12 3.94
N ASP A 69 26.54 -7.69 3.08
CA ASP A 69 26.45 -9.16 3.05
C ASP A 69 25.75 -9.68 1.78
N GLU A 70 26.28 -10.78 1.29
CA GLU A 70 25.96 -11.44 0.04
C GLU A 70 24.82 -12.46 0.23
N ASN A 71 23.97 -12.61 -0.80
CA ASN A 71 23.28 -13.86 -1.19
C ASN A 71 22.76 -14.81 -0.08
N GLU A 72 21.49 -14.67 0.31
CA GLU A 72 20.74 -15.75 1.01
C GLU A 72 19.65 -16.42 0.16
N GLU A 73 19.37 -15.94 -1.07
CA GLU A 73 18.33 -16.50 -1.93
C GLU A 73 18.82 -17.57 -2.93
N GLY A 74 20.14 -17.69 -3.13
CA GLY A 74 20.73 -18.68 -4.05
C GLY A 74 20.80 -20.11 -3.51
N GLU A 75 20.85 -20.30 -2.19
CA GLU A 75 21.11 -21.63 -1.61
C GLU A 75 19.87 -22.52 -1.49
N LYS A 76 18.66 -21.95 -1.46
CA LYS A 76 17.42 -22.74 -1.26
C LYS A 76 16.93 -23.45 -2.52
N GLU A 77 17.38 -23.03 -3.71
CA GLU A 77 16.96 -23.66 -4.97
C GLU A 77 17.81 -24.89 -5.35
N GLU A 78 19.09 -24.95 -4.96
CA GLU A 78 19.97 -26.08 -5.29
C GLU A 78 19.66 -27.36 -4.47
N GLU A 79 19.16 -27.23 -3.24
CA GLU A 79 18.82 -28.39 -2.40
C GLU A 79 17.63 -29.18 -2.96
N ILE A 80 16.66 -28.50 -3.59
CA ILE A 80 15.47 -29.14 -4.19
C ILE A 80 15.84 -29.96 -5.44
N ILE A 81 16.85 -29.54 -6.21
CA ILE A 81 17.25 -30.22 -7.44
C ILE A 81 18.07 -31.50 -7.14
N ASN A 82 18.89 -31.51 -6.08
CA ASN A 82 19.71 -32.68 -5.74
C ASN A 82 18.96 -33.79 -4.99
N LEU A 83 17.80 -33.51 -4.38
CA LEU A 83 16.94 -34.54 -3.78
C LEU A 83 16.08 -35.31 -4.81
N LYS A 84 16.10 -34.91 -6.09
CA LYS A 84 15.32 -35.54 -7.18
C LYS A 84 16.18 -36.30 -8.20
N LYS A 85 17.45 -36.58 -7.91
CA LYS A 85 18.31 -37.50 -8.69
C LYS A 85 18.63 -38.74 -7.88
#